data_AF-A0A1E4R073-F1
#
_entry.id   AF-A0A1E4R073-F1
#
_cell.length_a   1.000
_cell.length_b   1.000
_cell.length_c   1.000
_cell.angle_alpha   90.00
_cell.angle_beta   90.00
_cell.angle_gamma   90.00
#
_symmetry.space_group_name_H-M   'P 1'
#
loop_
_entity.id
_entity.type
_entity.pdbx_description
1 polymer ?
#
loop_
_entity_poly.entity_id
_entity_poly.type
_entity_poly.pdbx_seq_one_letter_code
_entity_poly.pdbx_strand_id
1 'polypeptide(L)'
;MKNILLVDGYNMIGSWKELRPLRDTNFEDARKRLIELMAEYKAAMGWRVIIVFDAHLVPGVEQSYLESDVEVIYTRKNETADERIEKMTHELKARNVQIHVATSDMAEQSVIFGNGALRKSARELEIDTSIIQHKISHDVKRKQESRPPSRIELKPDVAIAFEKWRRGLK
;
A
#
# COMPACT_ATOMS: atom_id res chain seq x y z
N MET A 1 -13.00 -13.25 10.88
CA MET A 1 -13.17 -13.15 9.41
C MET A 1 -11.90 -12.51 8.86
N LYS A 2 -11.29 -13.09 7.83
CA LYS A 2 -10.09 -12.53 7.18
C LYS A 2 -10.54 -11.71 5.97
N ASN A 3 -9.96 -10.54 5.77
CA ASN A 3 -10.28 -9.70 4.62
C ASN A 3 -9.13 -9.71 3.61
N ILE A 4 -9.46 -9.83 2.33
CA ILE A 4 -8.51 -9.74 1.22
C ILE A 4 -8.97 -8.58 0.33
N LEU A 5 -8.08 -7.65 0.05
CA LEU A 5 -8.27 -6.58 -0.93
C LEU A 5 -7.52 -6.95 -2.21
N LEU A 6 -8.26 -7.16 -3.29
CA LEU A 6 -7.73 -7.23 -4.64
C LEU A 6 -7.85 -5.84 -5.26
N VAL A 7 -6.75 -5.31 -5.82
CA VAL A 7 -6.69 -3.96 -6.37
C VAL A 7 -6.35 -4.03 -7.84
N ASP A 8 -7.18 -3.45 -8.71
CA ASP A 8 -6.76 -3.15 -10.07
C ASP A 8 -5.84 -1.91 -10.04
N GLY A 9 -4.56 -2.16 -10.25
CA GLY A 9 -3.52 -1.15 -10.12
C GLY A 9 -3.63 -0.02 -11.16
N TYR A 10 -3.97 -0.32 -12.40
CA TYR A 10 -4.05 0.73 -13.44
C TYR A 10 -5.33 1.54 -13.33
N ASN A 11 -6.44 0.90 -12.93
CA ASN A 11 -7.65 1.64 -12.60
C ASN A 11 -7.41 2.64 -11.45
N MET A 12 -6.68 2.23 -10.40
CA MET A 12 -6.32 3.14 -9.30
C MET A 12 -5.42 4.28 -9.77
N ILE A 13 -4.34 3.98 -10.49
CA ILE A 13 -3.39 4.99 -11.00
C ILE A 13 -4.09 6.01 -11.91
N GLY A 14 -5.00 5.56 -12.76
CA GLY A 14 -5.80 6.44 -13.62
C GLY A 14 -6.82 7.29 -12.87
N SER A 15 -7.27 6.84 -11.70
CA SER A 15 -8.36 7.45 -10.94
C SER A 15 -7.89 8.39 -9.82
N TRP A 16 -6.74 8.14 -9.18
CA TRP A 16 -6.35 8.88 -7.98
C TRP A 16 -5.67 10.19 -8.29
N LYS A 17 -6.02 11.26 -7.57
CA LYS A 17 -5.49 12.61 -7.80
C LYS A 17 -3.98 12.69 -7.60
N GLU A 18 -3.44 11.93 -6.65
CA GLU A 18 -2.00 11.87 -6.35
C GLU A 18 -1.21 11.07 -7.40
N LEU A 19 -1.83 10.04 -7.99
CA LEU A 19 -1.14 9.12 -8.91
C LEU A 19 -1.18 9.59 -10.37
N ARG A 20 -2.23 10.31 -10.78
CA ARG A 20 -2.39 10.79 -12.16
C ARG A 20 -1.20 11.65 -12.66
N PRO A 21 -0.69 12.65 -11.92
CA PRO A 21 0.45 13.43 -12.38
C PRO A 21 1.72 12.58 -12.53
N LEU A 22 1.91 11.59 -11.65
CA LEU A 22 3.03 10.66 -11.72
C LEU A 22 2.94 9.80 -12.97
N ARG A 23 1.75 9.27 -13.28
CA ARG A 23 1.50 8.49 -14.50
C ARG A 23 1.92 9.22 -15.77
N ASP A 24 1.58 10.50 -15.87
CA ASP A 24 1.84 11.32 -17.05
C ASP A 24 3.33 11.66 -17.23
N THR A 25 4.11 11.54 -16.16
CA THR A 25 5.55 11.84 -16.15
C THR A 25 6.41 10.58 -16.20
N ASN A 26 6.15 9.63 -15.29
CA ASN A 26 6.81 8.34 -15.18
C ASN A 26 5.86 7.30 -14.57
N PHE A 27 5.43 6.35 -15.41
CA PHE A 27 4.51 5.31 -15.00
C PHE A 27 5.06 4.42 -13.87
N GLU A 28 6.37 4.18 -13.84
CA GLU A 28 7.01 3.39 -12.77
C GLU A 28 6.83 4.03 -11.39
N ASP A 29 6.93 5.36 -11.33
CA ASP A 29 6.81 6.09 -10.07
C ASP A 29 5.37 6.04 -9.55
N ALA A 30 4.38 6.08 -10.45
CA ALA A 30 2.98 5.89 -10.08
C ALA A 30 2.74 4.48 -9.49
N ARG A 31 3.37 3.43 -10.04
CA ARG A 31 3.26 2.07 -9.52
C ARG A 31 3.89 1.94 -8.14
N LYS A 32 5.14 2.40 -7.98
CA LYS A 32 5.82 2.39 -6.68
C LYS A 32 5.01 3.13 -5.64
N ARG A 33 4.49 4.31 -5.99
CA ARG A 33 3.67 5.10 -5.08
C ARG A 33 2.39 4.37 -4.68
N LEU A 34 1.71 3.72 -5.62
CA LEU A 34 0.53 2.90 -5.29
C LEU A 34 0.88 1.76 -4.32
N ILE A 35 2.01 1.07 -4.54
CA ILE A 35 2.47 -0.03 -3.68
C ILE A 35 2.73 0.47 -2.25
N GLU A 36 3.39 1.62 -2.09
CA GLU A 36 3.60 2.26 -0.78
C GLU A 36 2.27 2.57 -0.07
N LEU A 37 1.32 3.18 -0.79
CA LEU A 37 0.00 3.51 -0.26
C LEU A 37 -0.77 2.26 0.20
N MET A 38 -0.64 1.17 -0.55
CA MET A 38 -1.26 -0.10 -0.20
C MET A 38 -0.55 -0.83 0.96
N ALA A 39 0.75 -0.62 1.14
CA ALA A 39 1.48 -1.12 2.30
C ALA A 39 1.01 -0.40 3.59
N GLU A 40 0.83 0.92 3.53
CA GLU A 40 0.23 1.70 4.62
C GLU A 40 -1.20 1.23 4.92
N TYR A 41 -2.01 1.01 3.88
CA TYR A 41 -3.37 0.47 4.01
C TYR A 41 -3.37 -0.91 4.68
N LYS A 42 -2.52 -1.82 4.21
CA LYS A 42 -2.32 -3.15 4.81
C LYS A 42 -1.96 -3.05 6.28
N ALA A 43 -0.98 -2.22 6.63
CA ALA A 43 -0.51 -2.07 8.00
C ALA A 43 -1.59 -1.50 8.93
N ALA A 44 -2.39 -0.55 8.44
CA ALA A 44 -3.45 0.07 9.23
C ALA A 44 -4.70 -0.82 9.38
N MET A 45 -5.09 -1.54 8.33
CA MET A 45 -6.32 -2.33 8.30
C MET A 45 -6.10 -3.79 8.71
N GLY A 46 -4.89 -4.31 8.60
CA GLY A 46 -4.56 -5.72 8.82
C GLY A 46 -5.09 -6.67 7.72
N TRP A 47 -5.44 -6.13 6.55
CA TRP A 47 -5.99 -6.91 5.43
C TRP A 47 -4.85 -7.46 4.57
N ARG A 48 -5.07 -8.63 3.94
CA ARG A 48 -4.17 -9.08 2.87
C ARG A 48 -4.44 -8.21 1.64
N VAL A 49 -3.40 -7.61 1.06
CA VAL A 49 -3.55 -6.74 -0.11
C VAL A 49 -2.77 -7.35 -1.28
N ILE A 50 -3.46 -7.50 -2.41
CA ILE A 50 -2.91 -8.02 -3.66
C ILE A 50 -3.21 -7.00 -4.76
N ILE A 51 -2.17 -6.46 -5.38
CA ILE A 51 -2.28 -5.52 -6.49
C ILE A 51 -2.05 -6.28 -7.79
N VAL A 52 -2.95 -6.07 -8.75
CA VAL A 52 -2.88 -6.66 -10.08
C VAL A 52 -2.59 -5.56 -11.09
N PHE A 53 -1.54 -5.74 -11.88
CA PHE A 53 -1.20 -4.87 -13.00
C PHE A 53 -1.32 -5.65 -14.30
N ASP A 54 -2.03 -5.09 -15.28
CA ASP A 54 -2.11 -5.62 -16.63
C ASP A 54 -0.75 -5.56 -17.41
N ALA A 55 -0.24 -6.70 -17.89
CA ALA A 55 1.00 -6.76 -18.65
C ALA A 55 0.97 -6.06 -20.02
N HIS A 56 -0.16 -5.56 -20.50
CA HIS A 56 -0.20 -4.73 -21.71
C HIS A 56 0.73 -3.50 -21.64
N LEU A 57 1.06 -3.02 -20.44
CA LEU A 57 1.88 -1.83 -20.21
C LEU A 57 3.33 -2.12 -19.75
N VAL A 58 3.73 -3.40 -19.63
CA VAL A 58 5.10 -3.79 -19.25
C VAL A 58 5.54 -5.02 -20.04
N PRO A 59 6.66 -4.97 -20.79
CA PRO A 59 7.16 -6.14 -21.50
C PRO A 59 7.69 -7.21 -20.52
N GLY A 60 7.02 -8.37 -20.42
CA GLY A 60 7.48 -9.45 -19.54
C GLY A 60 6.63 -10.72 -19.50
N VAL A 61 7.15 -11.72 -18.77
CA VAL A 61 6.46 -12.96 -18.35
C VAL A 61 5.63 -12.65 -17.09
N GLU A 62 4.58 -13.45 -16.79
CA GLU A 62 3.86 -13.34 -15.51
C GLU A 62 4.86 -13.28 -14.34
N GLN A 63 4.81 -12.19 -13.58
CA GLN A 63 5.69 -11.94 -12.46
C GLN A 63 4.84 -11.67 -11.23
N SER A 64 5.10 -12.43 -10.17
CA SER A 64 4.56 -12.13 -8.85
C SER A 64 5.70 -11.96 -7.87
N TYR A 65 5.62 -10.93 -7.04
CA TYR A 65 6.62 -10.65 -6.03
C TYR A 65 5.98 -9.94 -4.83
N LEU A 66 6.71 -9.95 -3.72
CA LEU A 66 6.31 -9.27 -2.49
C LEU A 66 7.12 -8.00 -2.35
N GLU A 67 6.46 -6.86 -2.21
CA GLU A 67 7.09 -5.55 -2.00
C GLU A 67 6.42 -4.85 -0.84
N SER A 68 7.19 -4.49 0.19
CA SER A 68 6.65 -3.87 1.41
C SER A 68 5.48 -4.66 2.02
N ASP A 69 5.60 -5.99 2.04
CA ASP A 69 4.55 -6.95 2.44
C ASP A 69 3.27 -6.91 1.59
N VAL A 70 3.23 -6.18 0.48
CA VAL A 70 2.12 -6.21 -0.49
C VAL A 70 2.45 -7.19 -1.60
N GLU A 71 1.47 -8.02 -1.97
CA GLU A 71 1.62 -8.95 -3.08
C GLU A 71 1.33 -8.20 -4.39
N VAL A 72 2.27 -8.21 -5.32
CA VAL A 72 2.14 -7.58 -6.62
C VAL A 72 2.16 -8.67 -7.69
N ILE A 73 1.15 -8.66 -8.56
CA ILE A 73 0.99 -9.63 -9.65
C ILE A 73 0.86 -8.87 -10.97
N TYR A 74 1.74 -9.16 -11.91
CA TYR A 74 1.59 -8.78 -13.31
C TYR A 74 0.88 -9.89 -14.07
N THR A 75 -0.15 -9.56 -14.84
CA THR A 75 -0.87 -10.53 -15.66
C THR A 75 -0.01 -11.08 -16.80
N ARG A 76 -0.51 -12.04 -17.55
CA ARG A 76 0.13 -12.51 -18.80
C ARG A 76 -0.22 -11.56 -19.95
N LYS A 77 0.58 -11.58 -21.03
CA LYS A 77 0.40 -10.76 -22.25
C LYS A 77 -1.01 -10.81 -22.88
N ASN A 78 -1.79 -11.87 -22.63
CA ASN A 78 -3.15 -12.06 -23.17
C ASN A 78 -4.19 -12.24 -22.05
N GLU A 79 -3.90 -11.76 -20.84
CA GLU A 79 -4.80 -11.82 -19.69
C GLU A 79 -4.97 -10.42 -19.12
N THR A 80 -6.21 -9.98 -18.94
CA THR A 80 -6.50 -8.66 -18.36
C THR A 80 -6.47 -8.72 -16.84
N ALA A 81 -6.34 -7.55 -16.19
CA ALA A 81 -6.46 -7.46 -14.74
C ALA A 81 -7.80 -8.03 -14.24
N ASP A 82 -8.90 -7.73 -14.94
CA ASP A 82 -10.24 -8.23 -14.67
C ASP A 82 -10.30 -9.76 -14.63
N GLU A 83 -9.80 -10.42 -15.68
CA GLU A 83 -9.77 -11.89 -15.78
C GLU A 83 -8.93 -12.51 -14.67
N ARG A 84 -7.81 -11.87 -14.30
CA ARG A 84 -6.94 -12.36 -13.23
C ARG A 84 -7.59 -12.21 -11.86
N ILE A 85 -8.23 -11.07 -11.60
CA ILE A 85 -8.99 -10.78 -10.37
C ILE A 85 -10.14 -11.78 -10.24
N GLU A 86 -10.88 -12.04 -11.32
CA GLU A 86 -11.95 -13.05 -11.33
C GLU A 86 -11.46 -14.42 -10.87
N LYS A 87 -10.39 -14.93 -11.50
CA LYS A 87 -9.76 -16.21 -11.11
C LYS A 87 -9.36 -16.22 -9.63
N MET A 88 -8.71 -15.15 -9.17
CA MET A 88 -8.33 -15.03 -7.77
C MET A 88 -9.53 -14.98 -6.82
N THR A 89 -10.64 -14.34 -7.21
CA THR A 89 -11.84 -14.33 -6.36
C THR A 89 -12.38 -15.74 -6.12
N HIS A 90 -12.30 -16.61 -7.14
CA HIS A 90 -12.67 -18.02 -7.02
C HIS A 90 -11.65 -18.81 -6.19
N GLU A 91 -10.35 -18.65 -6.47
CA GLU A 91 -9.26 -19.40 -5.81
C GLU A 91 -9.17 -19.09 -4.31
N LEU A 92 -9.38 -17.83 -3.93
CA LEU A 92 -9.24 -17.36 -2.55
C LEU A 92 -10.53 -17.50 -1.73
N LYS A 93 -11.62 -17.94 -2.36
CA LYS A 93 -12.92 -18.09 -1.71
C LYS A 93 -12.85 -19.15 -0.62
N ALA A 94 -13.15 -18.75 0.62
CA ALA A 94 -13.24 -19.65 1.76
C ALA A 94 -14.26 -19.15 2.78
N ARG A 95 -14.81 -20.06 3.60
CA ARG A 95 -15.90 -19.77 4.56
C ARG A 95 -15.65 -18.58 5.51
N ASN A 96 -14.39 -18.29 5.84
CA ASN A 96 -14.02 -17.21 6.76
C ASN A 96 -13.25 -16.07 6.07
N VAL A 97 -13.35 -15.94 4.75
CA VAL A 97 -12.66 -14.92 3.95
C VAL A 97 -13.69 -14.02 3.27
N GLN A 98 -13.56 -12.71 3.46
CA GLN A 98 -14.28 -11.70 2.69
C GLN A 98 -13.32 -11.06 1.69
N ILE A 99 -13.68 -11.16 0.42
CA ILE A 99 -12.91 -10.56 -0.67
C ILE A 99 -13.53 -9.20 -0.99
N HIS A 100 -12.68 -8.19 -1.13
CA HIS A 100 -12.99 -6.87 -1.62
C HIS A 100 -12.23 -6.64 -2.91
N VAL A 101 -12.89 -6.12 -3.94
CA VAL A 101 -12.26 -5.79 -5.23
C VAL A 101 -12.34 -4.29 -5.42
N ALA A 102 -11.18 -3.64 -5.52
CA ALA A 102 -11.06 -2.20 -5.70
C ALA A 102 -10.94 -1.85 -7.19
N THR A 103 -12.04 -1.32 -7.75
CA THR A 103 -12.13 -0.89 -9.14
C THR A 103 -13.24 0.14 -9.39
N SER A 104 -13.05 0.96 -10.43
CA SER A 104 -14.08 1.87 -10.95
C SER A 104 -14.74 1.41 -12.24
N ASP A 105 -14.19 0.42 -12.96
CA ASP A 105 -14.67 0.06 -14.29
C ASP A 105 -15.94 -0.81 -14.28
N MET A 106 -16.84 -0.53 -15.23
CA MET A 106 -18.20 -1.08 -15.27
C MET A 106 -18.25 -2.57 -15.65
N ALA A 107 -17.21 -3.09 -16.32
CA ALA A 107 -17.12 -4.50 -16.71
C ALA A 107 -17.09 -5.45 -15.50
N GLU A 108 -16.54 -4.98 -14.38
CA GLU A 108 -16.30 -5.81 -13.21
C GLU A 108 -17.52 -6.02 -12.30
N GLN A 109 -18.60 -5.25 -12.45
CA GLN A 109 -19.78 -5.39 -11.57
C GLN A 109 -20.41 -6.78 -11.66
N SER A 110 -20.60 -7.32 -12.86
CA SER A 110 -21.25 -8.62 -13.07
C SER A 110 -20.46 -9.79 -12.46
N VAL A 111 -19.13 -9.67 -12.46
CA VAL A 111 -18.19 -10.72 -12.02
C VAL A 111 -18.00 -10.72 -10.50
N ILE A 112 -17.83 -9.53 -9.90
CA ILE A 112 -17.60 -9.37 -8.45
C ILE A 112 -18.80 -9.92 -7.64
N PHE A 113 -20.03 -9.65 -8.08
CA PHE A 113 -21.22 -10.06 -7.34
C PHE A 113 -21.54 -11.56 -7.48
N GLY A 114 -21.17 -12.20 -8.60
CA GLY A 114 -21.40 -13.63 -8.81
C GLY A 114 -20.74 -14.53 -7.77
N ASN A 115 -19.63 -14.07 -7.17
CA ASN A 115 -18.84 -14.85 -6.21
C ASN A 115 -19.02 -14.45 -4.74
N GLY A 116 -19.79 -13.39 -4.45
CA GLY A 116 -19.93 -12.83 -3.11
C GLY A 116 -18.78 -11.93 -2.69
N ALA A 117 -17.96 -11.47 -3.63
CA ALA A 117 -16.98 -10.42 -3.38
C ALA A 117 -17.67 -9.05 -3.28
N LEU A 118 -17.08 -8.14 -2.52
CA LEU A 118 -17.61 -6.78 -2.34
C LEU A 118 -16.81 -5.81 -3.21
N ARG A 119 -17.50 -5.03 -4.03
CA ARG A 119 -16.86 -3.95 -4.78
C ARG A 119 -16.49 -2.81 -3.82
N LYS A 120 -15.29 -2.27 -3.98
CA LYS A 120 -14.84 -0.99 -3.46
C LYS A 120 -14.50 -0.08 -4.65
N SER A 121 -14.99 1.16 -4.68
CA SER A 121 -14.64 2.06 -5.80
C SER A 121 -13.21 2.61 -5.65
N ALA A 122 -12.57 3.04 -6.74
CA ALA A 122 -11.26 3.68 -6.65
C ALA A 122 -11.29 4.91 -5.75
N ARG A 123 -12.37 5.70 -5.85
CA ARG A 123 -12.57 6.90 -5.04
C ARG A 123 -12.73 6.58 -3.56
N GLU A 124 -13.44 5.51 -3.23
CA GLU A 124 -13.61 5.07 -1.85
C GLU A 124 -12.29 4.60 -1.25
N LEU A 125 -11.49 3.81 -1.99
CA LEU A 125 -10.18 3.38 -1.52
C LEU A 125 -9.20 4.57 -1.38
N GLU A 126 -9.26 5.55 -2.28
CA GLU A 126 -8.48 6.80 -2.19
C GLU A 126 -8.80 7.57 -0.90
N ILE A 127 -10.08 7.70 -0.56
CA ILE A 127 -10.53 8.39 0.67
C ILE A 127 -10.05 7.63 1.91
N ASP A 128 -10.24 6.31 1.96
CA ASP A 128 -9.80 5.48 3.08
C ASP A 128 -8.29 5.62 3.31
N THR A 129 -7.51 5.53 2.24
CA THR A 129 -6.05 5.65 2.30
C THR A 129 -5.62 7.02 2.79
N SER A 130 -6.26 8.09 2.31
CA SER A 130 -5.98 9.46 2.77
C SER A 130 -6.28 9.64 4.27
N ILE A 131 -7.37 9.05 4.77
CA ILE A 131 -7.71 9.07 6.20
C ILE A 131 -6.66 8.30 7.01
N ILE A 132 -6.22 7.14 6.52
CA ILE A 132 -5.18 6.33 7.16
C ILE A 132 -3.87 7.13 7.26
N GLN A 133 -3.44 7.76 6.17
CA GLN A 133 -2.23 8.59 6.15
C GLN A 133 -2.29 9.74 7.15
N HIS A 134 -3.42 10.45 7.21
CA HIS A 134 -3.60 11.54 8.16
C HIS A 134 -3.49 11.03 9.61
N LYS A 135 -4.09 9.88 9.93
CA LYS A 135 -4.00 9.26 11.26
C LYS A 135 -2.56 8.85 11.60
N ILE A 136 -1.87 8.17 10.67
CA ILE A 136 -0.47 7.76 10.86
C ILE A 136 0.41 8.97 11.12
N SER A 137 0.29 10.02 10.30
CA SER A 137 1.05 11.27 10.46
C SER A 137 0.81 11.91 11.83
N HIS A 138 -0.45 11.99 12.27
CA HIS A 138 -0.80 12.54 13.57
C HIS A 138 -0.23 11.72 14.73
N ASP A 139 -0.33 10.39 14.66
CA ASP A 139 0.19 9.49 15.71
C ASP A 139 1.72 9.51 15.79
N VAL A 140 2.41 9.64 14.66
CA VAL A 140 3.88 9.79 14.62
C VAL A 140 4.29 11.11 15.28
N LYS A 141 3.64 12.22 14.95
CA LYS A 141 3.92 13.53 15.59
C LYS A 141 3.72 13.48 17.10
N ARG A 142 2.59 12.94 17.56
CA ARG A 142 2.30 12.78 18.99
C ARG A 142 3.34 11.90 19.70
N LYS A 143 3.80 10.82 19.08
CA LYS A 143 4.87 9.96 19.64
C LYS A 143 6.23 10.64 19.67
N GLN A 144 6.52 11.56 18.75
CA GLN A 144 7.75 12.36 18.77
C GLN A 144 7.70 13.44 19.85
N GLU A 145 6.56 14.11 20.03
CA GLU A 145 6.36 15.13 21.07
C GLU A 145 6.34 14.54 22.50
N SER A 146 5.82 13.32 22.66
CA SER A 146 5.77 12.63 23.96
C SER A 146 7.04 11.85 24.31
N ARG A 147 7.97 11.67 23.38
CA ARG A 147 9.29 11.12 23.69
C ARG A 147 10.15 12.25 24.25
N PRO A 148 10.65 12.15 25.49
CA PRO A 148 11.69 13.08 25.93
C PRO A 148 12.86 13.00 24.94
N PRO A 149 13.52 14.13 24.62
CA PRO A 149 14.61 14.13 23.66
C PRO A 149 15.64 13.06 24.08
N SER A 150 16.04 12.22 23.12
CA SER A 150 17.10 11.21 23.33
C SER A 150 18.44 11.81 23.73
N ARG A 151 18.56 13.14 23.60
CA ARG A 151 19.68 13.95 24.02
C ARG A 151 19.42 14.45 25.43
N ILE A 152 20.02 13.79 26.41
CA ILE A 152 20.24 14.41 27.73
C ILE A 152 21.09 15.66 27.47
N GLU A 153 20.52 16.83 27.71
CA GLU A 153 21.26 18.09 27.61
C GLU A 153 22.23 18.15 28.79
N LEU A 154 23.48 17.71 28.56
CA LEU A 154 24.51 17.76 29.57
C LEU A 154 24.88 19.22 29.81
N LYS A 155 24.92 19.64 31.09
CA LYS A 155 25.52 20.93 31.45
C LYS A 155 26.95 20.98 30.88
N PRO A 156 27.43 22.14 30.42
CA PRO A 156 28.75 22.29 29.79
C PRO A 156 29.87 21.63 30.60
N ASP A 157 29.84 21.81 31.92
CA ASP A 157 30.85 21.26 32.84
C ASP A 157 30.89 19.73 32.85
N VAL A 158 29.72 19.09 32.73
CA VAL A 158 29.57 17.64 32.67
C VAL A 158 30.04 17.11 31.32
N ALA A 159 29.71 17.80 30.22
CA ALA A 159 30.20 17.45 28.89
C ALA A 159 31.73 17.53 28.79
N ILE A 160 32.33 18.56 29.40
CA ILE A 160 33.79 18.71 29.49
C ILE A 160 34.42 17.58 30.31
N ALA A 161 33.80 17.18 31.43
CA ALA A 161 34.29 16.08 32.26
C ALA A 161 34.27 14.74 31.50
N PHE A 162 33.18 14.44 30.78
CA PHE A 162 33.11 13.24 29.93
C PHE A 162 34.11 13.28 28.78
N GLU A 163 34.36 14.45 28.18
CA GLU A 163 35.36 14.60 27.11
C GLU A 163 36.80 14.42 27.64
N LYS A 164 37.09 14.88 28.86
CA LYS A 164 38.37 14.63 29.54
C LYS A 164 38.57 13.14 29.81
N TRP A 165 37.57 12.46 30.35
CA TRP A 165 37.59 11.01 30.53
C TRP A 165 37.74 10.25 29.22
N ARG A 166 37.07 10.67 28.14
CA ARG A 166 37.21 10.09 26.81
C ARG A 166 38.64 10.19 26.27
N ARG A 167 39.34 11.27 26.58
CA ARG A 167 40.73 11.52 26.16
C ARG A 167 41.78 10.92 27.12
N GLY A 168 41.35 10.22 28.17
CA GLY A 168 42.25 9.67 29.19
C GLY A 168 42.93 10.74 30.05
N LEU A 169 42.40 11.97 30.05
CA LEU A 169 42.89 13.08 30.86
C LEU A 169 42.12 13.06 32.20
N LYS A 170 42.86 12.97 33.30
CA LYS A 170 42.29 13.12 34.65
C LYS A 170 41.87 14.57 34.91
#